data_AF-A0A5C6AX30-F1
#
_entry.id   AF-A0A5C6AX30-F1
#
_cell.length_a   1.000
_cell.length_b   1.000
_cell.length_c   1.000
_cell.angle_alpha   90.00
_cell.angle_beta   90.00
_cell.angle_gamma   90.00
#
_symmetry.space_group_name_H-M   'P 1'
#
loop_
_entity.id
_entity.type
_entity.pdbx_description
1 polymer ?
#
loop_
_entity_poly.entity_id
_entity_poly.type
_entity_poly.pdbx_seq_one_letter_code
_entity_poly.pdbx_strand_id
1 'polypeptide(L)'
;MVDSRPSNPCDQRSEKVPVSLANCDAVIIALQSRRFVIVYRDRPTRMLPVDQICRPVRSLQPGQCVFYKGRVETVRALAVY
;
A
#
# COMPACT_ATOMS: atom_id res chain seq x y z
N MET A 1 -35.81 42.60 -5.07
CA MET A 1 -34.69 42.55 -4.10
C MET A 1 -34.09 41.16 -4.20
N VAL A 2 -32.87 41.07 -4.73
CA VAL A 2 -32.20 39.80 -5.07
C VAL A 2 -31.14 39.56 -4.00
N ASP A 3 -31.35 38.57 -3.14
CA ASP A 3 -30.39 38.18 -2.12
C ASP A 3 -29.28 37.32 -2.76
N SER A 4 -28.21 38.01 -3.19
CA SER A 4 -26.96 37.39 -3.61
C SER A 4 -26.20 36.87 -2.39
N ARG A 5 -26.44 35.61 -2.01
CA ARG A 5 -25.57 34.91 -1.05
C ARG A 5 -24.22 34.59 -1.72
N PRO A 6 -23.08 34.92 -1.11
CA PRO A 6 -21.79 34.49 -1.64
C PRO A 6 -21.68 32.97 -1.49
N SER A 7 -21.45 32.29 -2.61
CA SER A 7 -21.09 30.87 -2.66
C SER A 7 -19.76 30.67 -1.92
N ASN A 8 -19.78 29.94 -0.80
CA ASN A 8 -18.58 29.57 -0.04
C ASN A 8 -17.58 28.83 -0.96
N PRO A 9 -16.30 29.24 -1.01
CA PRO A 9 -15.27 28.57 -1.83
C PRO A 9 -14.74 27.27 -1.21
N CYS A 10 -15.44 26.67 -0.24
CA CYS A 10 -14.93 25.55 0.54
C CYS A 10 -15.15 24.16 -0.09
N ASP A 11 -15.82 24.07 -1.24
CA ASP A 11 -15.91 22.84 -2.03
C ASP A 11 -14.71 22.68 -3.00
N GLN A 12 -13.50 22.98 -2.52
CA GLN A 12 -12.33 22.32 -3.07
C GLN A 12 -12.41 20.86 -2.63
N ARG A 13 -13.15 20.04 -3.39
CA ARG A 13 -12.92 18.60 -3.43
C ARG A 13 -11.48 18.42 -3.83
N SER A 14 -10.59 18.37 -2.84
CA SER A 14 -9.26 17.82 -2.99
C SER A 14 -9.50 16.48 -3.66
N GLU A 15 -9.15 16.37 -4.94
CA GLU A 15 -9.06 15.10 -5.64
C GLU A 15 -8.09 14.27 -4.81
N LYS A 16 -8.61 13.51 -3.84
CA LYS A 16 -7.82 12.57 -3.08
C LYS A 16 -7.40 11.56 -4.11
N VAL A 17 -6.17 11.71 -4.60
CA VAL A 17 -5.54 10.78 -5.53
C VAL A 17 -5.87 9.38 -5.02
N PRO A 18 -6.49 8.51 -5.83
CA PRO A 18 -6.92 7.21 -5.36
C PRO A 18 -5.71 6.50 -4.75
N VAL A 19 -5.84 6.09 -3.48
CA VAL A 19 -4.77 5.40 -2.75
C VAL A 19 -4.49 4.11 -3.51
N SER A 20 -3.33 4.05 -4.14
CA SER A 20 -2.89 2.94 -4.96
C SER A 20 -1.58 2.41 -4.39
N LEU A 21 -1.23 1.16 -4.71
CA LEU A 21 0.06 0.56 -4.32
C LEU A 21 1.27 1.39 -4.77
N ALA A 22 1.11 2.24 -5.79
CA ALA A 22 2.14 3.16 -6.26
C ALA A 22 2.26 4.42 -5.40
N ASN A 23 1.16 4.89 -4.78
CA ASN A 23 1.07 6.15 -4.06
C ASN A 23 0.54 6.01 -2.63
N CYS A 24 1.05 5.02 -1.89
CA CYS A 24 0.76 4.80 -0.48
C CYS A 24 1.99 5.04 0.41
N ASP A 25 1.74 5.44 1.65
CA ASP A 25 2.77 5.67 2.67
C ASP A 25 3.24 4.34 3.25
N ALA A 26 2.32 3.40 3.42
CA ALA A 26 2.63 2.05 3.83
C ALA A 26 1.81 0.99 3.07
N VAL A 27 2.41 -0.21 2.95
CA VAL A 27 1.74 -1.42 2.49
C VAL A 27 1.71 -2.40 3.64
N ILE A 28 0.52 -2.89 3.98
CA ILE A 28 0.31 -3.95 4.96
C ILE A 28 0.16 -5.26 4.21
N ILE A 29 1.05 -6.21 4.48
CA ILE A 29 1.12 -7.50 3.83
C ILE A 29 0.71 -8.57 4.84
N ALA A 30 -0.36 -9.29 4.57
CA ALA A 30 -0.78 -10.43 5.36
C ALA A 30 -0.14 -11.71 4.79
N LEU A 31 0.62 -12.42 5.61
CA LEU A 31 1.25 -13.69 5.24
C LEU A 31 0.35 -14.88 5.60
N GLN A 32 0.62 -16.03 4.98
CA GLN A 32 -0.06 -17.29 5.28
C GLN A 32 0.10 -17.70 6.75
N SER A 33 1.26 -17.42 7.37
CA SER A 33 1.48 -17.61 8.80
C SER A 33 0.66 -16.68 9.72
N ARG A 34 -0.28 -15.89 9.17
CA ARG A 34 -1.10 -14.89 9.88
C ARG A 34 -0.28 -13.76 10.49
N ARG A 35 0.93 -13.55 9.99
CA ARG A 35 1.78 -12.40 10.33
C ARG A 35 1.46 -11.23 9.41
N PHE A 36 1.51 -10.03 9.97
CA PHE A 36 1.40 -8.78 9.23
C PHE A 36 2.79 -8.13 9.10
N VAL A 37 3.16 -7.79 7.88
CA VAL A 37 4.38 -7.04 7.58
C VAL A 37 3.98 -5.67 7.06
N ILE A 38 4.41 -4.63 7.75
CA ILE A 38 4.14 -3.24 7.35
C ILE A 38 5.41 -2.71 6.67
N VAL A 39 5.23 -2.22 5.46
CA VAL A 39 6.32 -1.74 4.60
C VAL A 39 6.07 -0.28 4.29
N TYR A 40 6.91 0.59 4.85
CA TYR A 40 6.83 2.03 4.62
C TYR A 40 7.60 2.42 3.35
N ARG A 41 7.13 3.46 2.66
CA ARG A 41 7.75 4.01 1.45
C ARG A 41 9.24 4.31 1.62
N ASP A 42 9.59 4.99 2.71
CA ASP A 42 10.94 5.55 2.91
C ASP A 42 11.81 4.71 3.83
N ARG A 43 11.42 3.45 4.11
CA ARG A 43 12.20 2.56 4.99
C ARG A 43 12.72 1.32 4.25
N PRO A 44 13.96 0.89 4.54
CA PRO A 44 14.49 -0.35 3.99
C PRO A 44 13.64 -1.54 4.45
N THR A 45 13.27 -2.39 3.51
CA THR A 45 12.37 -3.53 3.74
C THR A 45 13.15 -4.83 3.80
N ARG A 46 12.90 -5.67 4.81
CA ARG A 46 13.57 -6.98 4.98
C ARG A 46 12.83 -8.14 4.29
N MET A 47 12.11 -7.85 3.22
CA MET A 47 11.21 -8.78 2.57
C MET A 47 11.53 -8.81 1.07
N LEU A 48 11.80 -10.01 0.56
CA LEU A 48 12.27 -10.21 -0.81
C LEU A 48 11.35 -11.21 -1.52
N PRO A 49 10.92 -10.94 -2.77
CA PRO A 49 10.21 -11.93 -3.58
C PRO A 49 11.09 -13.17 -3.80
N VAL A 50 10.50 -14.37 -3.76
CA VAL A 50 11.22 -15.63 -3.98
C VAL A 50 11.61 -15.80 -5.45
N ASP A 51 10.69 -15.48 -6.35
CA ASP A 51 10.88 -15.73 -7.79
C ASP A 51 11.65 -14.61 -8.51
N GLN A 52 11.82 -13.44 -7.89
CA GLN A 52 12.35 -12.26 -8.58
C GLN A 52 13.24 -11.43 -7.65
N ILE A 53 14.54 -11.68 -7.78
CA ILE A 53 15.59 -10.82 -7.21
C ILE A 53 15.37 -9.40 -7.77
N CYS A 54 15.26 -8.39 -6.89
CA CYS A 54 15.11 -6.97 -7.21
C CYS A 54 13.72 -6.42 -7.61
N ARG A 55 12.61 -7.16 -7.43
CA ARG A 55 11.28 -6.51 -7.56
C ARG A 55 10.87 -5.76 -6.29
N PRO A 56 10.30 -4.55 -6.42
CA PRO A 56 9.83 -3.79 -5.28
C PRO A 56 8.66 -4.52 -4.61
N VAL A 57 8.62 -4.47 -3.28
CA VAL A 57 7.59 -5.10 -2.44
C VAL A 57 6.16 -4.64 -2.81
N ARG A 58 6.03 -3.46 -3.42
CA ARG A 58 4.78 -2.91 -3.96
C ARG A 58 4.23 -3.66 -5.17
N SER A 59 5.05 -4.47 -5.84
CA SER A 59 4.63 -5.31 -6.98
C SER A 59 4.16 -6.70 -6.55
N LEU A 60 4.18 -7.00 -5.25
CA LEU A 60 3.67 -8.26 -4.73
C LEU A 60 2.19 -8.40 -5.02
N GLN A 61 1.78 -9.63 -5.27
CA GLN A 61 0.39 -10.01 -5.46
C GLN A 61 -0.02 -11.10 -4.45
N PRO A 62 -1.30 -11.19 -4.09
CA PRO A 62 -1.81 -12.33 -3.34
C PRO A 62 -1.47 -13.65 -4.06
N GLY A 63 -1.03 -14.65 -3.31
CA GLY A 63 -0.57 -15.94 -3.83
C GLY A 63 0.92 -16.02 -4.14
N GLN A 64 1.66 -14.91 -4.16
CA GLN A 64 3.10 -14.95 -4.40
C GLN A 64 3.91 -15.40 -3.18
N CYS A 65 5.01 -16.10 -3.45
CA CYS A 65 5.97 -16.53 -2.46
C CYS A 65 7.02 -15.45 -2.17
N VAL A 66 7.31 -15.25 -0.89
CA VAL A 66 8.19 -14.20 -0.37
C VAL A 66 9.09 -14.77 0.71
N PHE A 67 10.35 -14.36 0.74
CA PHE A 67 11.25 -14.63 1.85
C PHE A 67 11.01 -13.61 2.96
N TYR A 68 10.59 -14.11 4.12
CA TYR A 68 10.44 -13.34 5.34
C TYR A 68 11.20 -14.01 6.49
N LYS A 69 12.17 -13.29 7.08
CA LYS A 69 13.03 -13.81 8.16
C LYS A 69 13.66 -15.19 7.86
N GLY A 70 14.14 -15.39 6.64
CA GLY A 70 14.79 -16.63 6.22
C GLY A 70 13.83 -17.81 5.98
N ARG A 71 12.51 -17.58 5.99
CA ARG A 71 11.50 -18.58 5.63
C ARG A 71 10.75 -18.16 4.38
N VAL A 72 10.37 -19.15 3.56
CA VAL A 72 9.41 -18.94 2.47
C VAL A 72 8.02 -18.82 3.08
N GLU A 73 7.34 -17.75 2.73
CA GLU A 73 5.96 -17.44 3.12
C GLU A 73 5.16 -17.10 1.88
N THR A 74 3.84 -17.23 1.95
CA THR A 74 2.94 -16.85 0.86
C THR A 74 2.13 -15.63 1.27
N VAL A 75 2.02 -14.65 0.37
CA VAL A 75 1.19 -13.47 0.57
C VAL A 75 -0.29 -13.88 0.46
N ARG A 76 -1.10 -13.67 1.50
CA ARG A 76 -2.55 -13.89 1.45
C ARG A 76 -3.31 -12.68 0.96
N ALA A 77 -2.92 -11.49 1.42
CA ALA A 77 -3.61 -10.26 1.11
C ALA A 77 -2.66 -9.06 1.25
N LEU A 78 -3.02 -7.97 0.59
CA LEU A 78 -2.31 -6.71 0.59
C LEU A 78 -3.33 -5.61 0.87
N ALA A 79 -2.96 -4.66 1.72
CA ALA A 79 -3.72 -3.43 1.95
C ALA A 79 -2.75 -2.25 1.90
N VAL A 80 -3.26 -1.11 1.45
CA VAL A 80 -2.52 0.16 1.39
C VAL A 80 -3.02 1.07 2.49
N TYR A 81 -2.09 1.78 3.13
CA TYR A 81 -2.34 2.83 4.11
C TYR A 81 -1.72 4.13 3.60
#